data_AF-A0AAW9TWP4-F1
#
_entry.id   AF-A0AAW9TWP4-F1
#
_cell.length_a   1.000
_cell.length_b   1.000
_cell.length_c   1.000
_cell.angle_alpha   90.00
_cell.angle_beta   90.00
_cell.angle_gamma   90.00
#
_symmetry.space_group_name_H-M   'P 1'
#
loop_
_entity.id
_entity.type
_entity.pdbx_description
1 polymer ?
#
loop_
_entity_poly.entity_id
_entity_poly.type
_entity_poly.pdbx_seq_one_letter_code
_entity_poly.pdbx_strand_id
1 'polypeptide(L)'
;MATLSFSAAVAQWADKVEGAVEAIFKEATQEVVEEMQTPVGQGGRMRVDTGFLRASLLASSTAMPAIKAAASPAEGSTYAPDFAQIEAIIAGADIGDTLYFGYTASYAGYREYGANGQPADGFVRLAAQNWPLIVDRKASELKARLGL
;
A
#
# COMPACT_ATOMS: atom_id res chain seq x y z
N MET A 1 -0.94 33.85 -16.11
CA MET A 1 -0.46 32.47 -16.31
C MET A 1 -1.18 31.59 -15.30
N ALA A 2 -1.89 30.55 -15.75
CA ALA A 2 -2.54 29.63 -14.84
C ALA A 2 -1.47 28.74 -14.18
N THR A 3 -1.38 28.77 -12.86
CA THR A 3 -0.54 27.83 -12.11
C THR A 3 -1.18 26.45 -12.25
N LEU A 4 -0.51 25.53 -12.94
CA LEU A 4 -0.94 24.13 -13.00
C LEU A 4 -1.00 23.60 -11.56
N SER A 5 -1.96 22.71 -11.27
CA SER A 5 -1.84 21.90 -10.06
C SER A 5 -0.53 21.12 -10.13
N PHE A 6 0.09 20.84 -8.99
CA PHE A 6 1.33 20.08 -8.95
C PHE A 6 1.19 18.73 -9.68
N SER A 7 0.06 18.05 -9.50
CA SER A 7 -0.31 16.84 -10.24
C SER A 7 -0.32 17.03 -11.78
N ALA A 8 -0.80 18.17 -12.28
CA ALA A 8 -0.79 18.47 -13.72
C ALA A 8 0.62 18.80 -14.25
N ALA A 9 1.50 19.36 -13.40
CA ALA A 9 2.90 19.58 -13.74
C ALA A 9 3.74 18.29 -13.70
N VAL A 10 3.38 17.33 -12.84
CA VAL A 10 3.95 15.97 -12.84
C VAL A 10 3.54 15.22 -14.10
N ALA A 11 2.24 15.20 -14.43
CA ALA A 11 1.73 14.53 -15.62
C ALA A 11 2.40 15.05 -16.91
N GLN A 12 2.46 16.38 -17.11
CA GLN A 12 3.06 16.99 -18.32
C GLN A 12 4.53 16.64 -18.57
N TRP A 13 5.30 16.35 -17.52
CA TRP A 13 6.69 15.94 -17.66
C TRP A 13 6.81 14.43 -17.79
N ALA A 14 6.05 13.67 -16.98
CA ALA A 14 6.10 12.21 -17.02
C ALA A 14 5.69 11.68 -18.40
N ASP A 15 4.77 12.37 -19.09
CA ASP A 15 4.39 12.07 -20.48
C ASP A 15 5.54 12.23 -21.49
N LYS A 16 6.62 12.94 -21.14
CA LYS A 16 7.79 13.18 -22.02
C LYS A 16 8.94 12.21 -21.76
N VAL A 17 8.89 11.44 -20.68
CA VAL A 17 9.91 10.46 -20.32
C VAL A 17 9.28 9.08 -20.42
N GLU A 18 9.72 8.29 -21.41
CA GLU A 18 9.25 6.92 -21.60
C GLU A 18 9.38 6.13 -20.30
N GLY A 19 8.28 5.51 -19.86
CA GLY A 19 8.22 4.72 -18.62
C GLY A 19 8.11 5.52 -17.31
N ALA A 20 8.17 6.85 -17.30
CA ALA A 20 8.14 7.61 -16.04
C ALA A 20 6.80 7.51 -15.31
N VAL A 21 5.67 7.58 -16.04
CA VAL A 21 4.33 7.42 -15.46
C VAL A 21 4.19 6.02 -14.83
N GLU A 22 4.71 5.01 -15.51
CA GLU A 22 4.64 3.61 -15.06
C GLU A 22 5.50 3.39 -13.81
N ALA A 23 6.72 3.92 -13.81
CA ALA A 23 7.60 3.88 -12.65
C ALA A 23 6.96 4.55 -11.43
N ILE A 24 6.38 5.75 -11.60
CA ILE A 24 5.68 6.46 -10.52
C ILE A 24 4.50 5.65 -10.00
N PHE A 25 3.69 5.08 -10.91
CA PHE A 25 2.56 4.24 -10.54
C PHE A 25 3.01 3.05 -9.68
N LYS A 26 3.99 2.26 -10.16
CA LYS A 26 4.48 1.07 -9.46
C LYS A 26 5.12 1.42 -8.11
N GLU A 27 5.99 2.42 -8.08
CA GLU A 27 6.65 2.87 -6.85
C GLU A 27 5.66 3.46 -5.84
N ALA A 28 4.64 4.18 -6.30
CA ALA A 28 3.60 4.72 -5.44
C ALA A 28 2.71 3.61 -4.86
N THR A 29 2.33 2.62 -5.68
CA THR A 29 1.58 1.45 -5.21
C THR A 29 2.37 0.67 -4.17
N GLN A 30 3.67 0.45 -4.42
CA GLN A 30 4.54 -0.21 -3.46
C GLN A 30 4.59 0.54 -2.13
N GLU A 31 4.69 1.87 -2.16
CA GLU A 31 4.74 2.63 -0.93
C GLU A 31 3.41 2.70 -0.17
N VAL A 32 2.26 2.67 -0.84
CA VAL A 32 0.98 2.48 -0.13
C VAL A 32 1.00 1.17 0.66
N VAL A 33 1.50 0.09 0.06
CA VAL A 33 1.64 -1.20 0.75
C VAL A 33 2.61 -1.10 1.92
N GLU A 34 3.73 -0.39 1.77
CA GLU A 34 4.70 -0.14 2.85
C GLU A 34 4.06 0.63 4.01
N GLU A 35 3.32 1.70 3.73
CA GLU A 35 2.60 2.47 4.75
C GLU A 35 1.57 1.61 5.50
N MET A 36 0.80 0.79 4.77
CA MET A 36 -0.14 -0.17 5.36
C MET A 36 0.56 -1.15 6.30
N GLN A 37 1.81 -1.51 6.02
CA GLN A 37 2.55 -2.56 6.68
C GLN A 37 3.55 -2.03 7.73
N THR A 38 3.66 -0.71 7.88
CA THR A 38 4.60 -0.05 8.79
C THR A 38 4.12 -0.23 10.24
N PRO A 39 4.93 -0.89 11.11
CA PRO A 39 4.56 -1.12 12.49
C PRO A 39 4.37 0.17 13.30
N VAL A 40 3.52 0.14 14.32
CA VAL A 40 3.33 1.26 15.27
C VAL A 40 4.66 1.71 15.90
N GLY A 41 5.53 0.76 16.27
CA GLY A 41 6.85 1.06 16.83
C GLY A 41 7.82 1.75 15.85
N GLN A 42 7.46 1.84 14.57
CA GLN A 42 8.22 2.51 13.52
C GLN A 42 7.48 3.77 12.99
N GLY A 43 6.47 4.25 13.72
CA GLY A 43 5.68 5.43 13.35
C GLY A 43 4.48 5.15 12.44
N GLY A 44 4.22 3.88 12.10
CA GLY A 44 3.06 3.48 11.32
C GLY A 44 1.84 3.14 12.17
N ARG A 45 0.94 2.34 11.59
CA ARG A 45 -0.34 1.96 12.20
C ARG A 45 -0.56 0.46 12.31
N MET A 46 0.33 -0.34 11.73
CA MET A 46 0.23 -1.79 11.78
C MET A 46 0.59 -2.29 13.18
N ARG A 47 -0.37 -2.86 13.90
CA ARG A 47 -0.11 -3.52 15.18
C ARG A 47 0.53 -4.89 14.93
N VAL A 48 1.66 -5.14 15.58
CA VAL A 48 2.40 -6.41 15.45
C VAL A 48 2.50 -7.06 16.82
N ASP A 49 1.87 -8.23 16.94
CA ASP A 49 1.99 -9.13 18.10
C ASP A 49 2.71 -10.41 17.64
N THR A 50 1.96 -11.39 17.13
CA THR A 50 2.53 -12.58 16.47
C THR A 50 3.04 -12.33 15.04
N GLY A 51 2.69 -11.18 14.45
CA GLY A 51 2.93 -10.88 13.03
C GLY A 51 1.87 -11.42 12.06
N PHE A 52 0.92 -12.23 12.54
CA PHE A 52 -0.08 -12.89 11.67
C PHE A 52 -0.92 -11.93 10.84
N LEU A 53 -1.41 -10.83 11.42
CA LEU A 53 -2.17 -9.81 10.69
C LEU A 53 -1.34 -9.28 9.51
N ARG A 54 -0.12 -8.80 9.80
CA ARG A 54 0.80 -8.23 8.80
C ARG A 54 1.14 -9.25 7.70
N ALA A 55 1.33 -10.52 8.06
CA ALA A 55 1.61 -11.60 7.13
C ALA A 55 0.38 -12.07 6.33
N SER A 56 -0.83 -11.65 6.71
CA SER A 56 -2.07 -12.08 6.04
C SER A 56 -2.45 -11.22 4.84
N LEU A 57 -1.67 -10.18 4.53
CA LEU A 57 -1.86 -9.32 3.36
C LEU A 57 -1.57 -10.12 2.09
N LEU A 58 -2.52 -10.09 1.15
CA LEU A 58 -2.37 -10.66 -0.18
C LEU A 58 -2.64 -9.58 -1.23
N ALA A 59 -1.99 -9.74 -2.39
CA ALA A 59 -2.30 -8.96 -3.59
C ALA A 59 -3.04 -9.81 -4.63
N SER A 60 -3.85 -9.16 -5.46
CA SER A 60 -4.58 -9.77 -6.57
C SER A 60 -4.90 -8.71 -7.63
N SER A 61 -4.84 -9.08 -8.90
CA SER A 61 -5.30 -8.25 -10.03
C SER A 61 -6.73 -8.58 -10.49
N THR A 62 -7.39 -9.56 -9.87
CA THR A 62 -8.69 -10.06 -10.34
C THR A 62 -9.83 -9.78 -9.37
N ALA A 63 -9.58 -9.90 -8.06
CA ALA A 63 -10.59 -9.73 -7.03
C ALA A 63 -9.96 -9.45 -5.66
N MET A 64 -10.71 -8.76 -4.79
CA MET A 64 -10.29 -8.45 -3.42
C MET A 64 -10.08 -9.72 -2.59
N PRO A 65 -8.86 -9.94 -2.03
CA PRO A 65 -8.64 -10.99 -1.04
C PRO A 65 -9.52 -10.75 0.19
N ALA A 66 -10.39 -11.70 0.49
CA ALA A 66 -11.38 -11.58 1.56
C ALA A 66 -10.86 -12.07 2.92
N ILE A 67 -11.40 -11.50 3.98
CA ILE A 67 -11.23 -12.00 5.35
C ILE A 67 -11.76 -13.43 5.44
N LYS A 68 -10.96 -14.31 6.05
CA LYS A 68 -11.32 -15.70 6.32
C LYS A 68 -11.67 -15.84 7.79
N ALA A 69 -12.92 -16.18 8.10
CA ALA A 69 -13.41 -16.25 9.48
C ALA A 69 -12.60 -17.19 10.39
N ALA A 70 -12.06 -18.29 9.84
CA ALA A 70 -11.24 -19.25 10.57
C ALA A 70 -9.73 -18.90 10.61
N ALA A 71 -9.29 -17.82 9.95
CA ALA A 71 -7.87 -17.46 9.89
C ALA A 71 -7.45 -16.70 11.15
N SER A 72 -6.78 -17.42 12.05
CA SER A 72 -6.22 -16.91 13.30
C SER A 72 -4.81 -17.48 13.49
N PRO A 73 -3.93 -16.79 14.25
CA PRO A 73 -2.61 -17.33 14.55
C PRO A 73 -2.75 -18.63 15.35
N ALA A 74 -1.89 -19.61 15.04
CA ALA A 74 -1.69 -20.76 15.89
C ALA A 74 -0.99 -20.32 17.19
N GLU A 75 -1.36 -20.97 18.30
CA GLU A 75 -0.81 -20.65 19.61
C GLU A 75 0.73 -20.80 19.61
N GLY A 76 1.42 -19.82 20.22
CA GLY A 76 2.88 -19.79 20.28
C GLY A 76 3.60 -19.55 18.95
N SER A 77 2.89 -19.31 17.84
CA SER A 77 3.50 -19.13 16.52
C SER A 77 3.81 -17.67 16.20
N THR A 78 4.90 -17.46 15.47
CA THR A 78 5.28 -16.18 14.89
C THR A 78 5.25 -16.24 13.38
N TYR A 79 4.93 -15.11 12.75
CA TYR A 79 4.71 -15.02 11.31
C TYR A 79 5.52 -13.87 10.74
N ALA A 80 6.38 -14.17 9.77
CA ALA A 80 7.06 -13.16 8.97
C ALA A 80 6.20 -12.80 7.76
N PRO A 81 6.03 -11.51 7.43
CA PRO A 81 5.39 -11.13 6.18
C PRO A 81 6.26 -11.53 4.99
N ASP A 82 5.61 -12.02 3.92
CA ASP A 82 6.22 -12.26 2.63
C ASP A 82 5.66 -11.27 1.61
N PHE A 83 6.53 -10.43 1.06
CA PHE A 83 6.16 -9.38 0.12
C PHE A 83 6.39 -9.77 -1.34
N ALA A 84 7.04 -10.91 -1.62
CA ALA A 84 7.44 -11.27 -2.97
C ALA A 84 6.23 -11.40 -3.92
N GLN A 85 5.12 -11.96 -3.44
CA GLN A 85 3.89 -12.07 -4.22
C GLN A 85 3.28 -10.69 -4.53
N ILE A 86 3.37 -9.76 -3.58
CA ILE A 86 2.84 -8.39 -3.74
C ILE A 86 3.71 -7.61 -4.72
N GLU A 87 5.02 -7.66 -4.56
CA GLU A 87 6.00 -7.05 -5.47
C GLU A 87 5.84 -7.57 -6.90
N ALA A 88 5.64 -8.88 -7.08
CA ALA A 88 5.42 -9.47 -8.39
C ALA A 88 4.12 -8.97 -9.06
N ILE A 89 3.03 -8.81 -8.30
CA ILE A 89 1.76 -8.27 -8.82
C ILE A 89 1.94 -6.80 -9.23
N ILE A 90 2.62 -5.99 -8.42
CA ILE A 90 2.87 -4.57 -8.73
C ILE A 90 3.79 -4.46 -9.97
N ALA A 91 4.85 -5.25 -10.03
CA ALA A 91 5.80 -5.23 -11.14
C ALA A 91 5.14 -5.63 -12.47
N GLY A 92 4.19 -6.55 -12.43
CA GLY A 92 3.42 -7.00 -13.60
C GLY A 92 2.19 -6.17 -13.94
N ALA A 93 1.89 -5.11 -13.18
CA ALA A 93 0.71 -4.28 -13.42
C ALA A 93 0.95 -3.22 -14.51
N ASP A 94 -0.08 -2.96 -15.30
CA ASP A 94 -0.11 -1.87 -16.26
C ASP A 94 -0.85 -0.65 -15.70
N ILE A 95 -0.56 0.54 -16.24
CA ILE A 95 -1.32 1.75 -15.88
C ILE A 95 -2.78 1.55 -16.27
N GLY A 96 -3.67 1.73 -15.31
CA GLY A 96 -5.12 1.56 -15.48
C GLY A 96 -5.64 0.23 -14.93
N ASP A 97 -4.76 -0.70 -14.57
CA ASP A 97 -5.16 -1.91 -13.87
C ASP A 97 -5.72 -1.59 -12.49
N THR A 98 -6.69 -2.42 -12.07
CA THR A 98 -7.18 -2.41 -10.69
C THR A 98 -6.43 -3.45 -9.89
N LEU A 99 -5.64 -2.99 -8.92
CA LEU A 99 -4.94 -3.86 -7.98
C LEU A 99 -5.68 -3.91 -6.65
N TYR A 100 -5.82 -5.12 -6.12
CA TYR A 100 -6.46 -5.38 -4.85
C TYR A 100 -5.44 -5.83 -3.81
N PHE A 101 -5.44 -5.18 -2.65
CA PHE A 101 -4.62 -5.53 -1.50
C PHE A 101 -5.52 -5.78 -0.30
N GLY A 102 -5.61 -7.03 0.15
CA GLY A 102 -6.58 -7.47 1.14
C GLY A 102 -5.95 -8.30 2.25
N TYR A 103 -6.30 -7.99 3.49
CA TYR A 103 -5.92 -8.80 4.65
C TYR A 103 -6.89 -9.95 4.85
N THR A 104 -6.36 -11.15 5.05
CA THR A 104 -7.18 -12.37 5.18
C THR A 104 -7.41 -12.81 6.62
N ALA A 105 -6.71 -12.23 7.61
CA ALA A 105 -6.92 -12.53 9.02
C ALA A 105 -8.36 -12.21 9.49
N SER A 106 -8.95 -13.11 10.27
CA SER A 106 -10.34 -13.03 10.76
C SER A 106 -10.68 -11.71 11.46
N TYR A 107 -9.69 -11.12 12.11
CA TYR A 107 -9.82 -9.90 12.92
C TYR A 107 -9.32 -8.63 12.22
N ALA A 108 -8.93 -8.68 10.94
CA ALA A 108 -8.38 -7.54 10.22
C ALA A 108 -9.35 -6.35 10.18
N GLY A 109 -10.64 -6.60 9.90
CA GLY A 109 -11.67 -5.56 9.90
C GLY A 109 -11.86 -4.92 11.27
N TYR A 110 -11.83 -5.70 12.35
CA TYR A 110 -11.93 -5.17 13.72
C TYR A 110 -10.74 -4.29 14.08
N ARG A 111 -9.54 -4.57 13.56
CA ARG A 111 -8.37 -3.70 13.73
C ARG A 111 -8.49 -2.43 12.93
N GLU A 112 -8.89 -2.55 11.66
CA GLU A 112 -9.01 -1.40 10.76
C GLU A 112 -10.06 -0.38 11.23
N TYR A 113 -11.22 -0.87 11.69
CA TYR A 113 -12.37 -0.01 12.04
C TYR A 113 -12.61 0.16 13.53
N GLY A 114 -11.90 -0.58 14.38
CA GLY A 114 -12.14 -0.62 15.83
C GLY A 114 -13.31 -1.54 16.18
N ALA A 115 -13.28 -2.10 17.38
CA ALA A 115 -14.31 -3.00 17.90
C ALA A 115 -14.24 -3.09 19.43
N ASN A 116 -15.36 -3.37 20.09
CA ASN A 116 -15.43 -3.65 21.53
C ASN A 116 -14.74 -2.57 22.41
N GLY A 117 -14.96 -1.29 22.08
CA GLY A 117 -14.35 -0.16 22.80
C GLY A 117 -12.87 0.10 22.48
N GLN A 118 -12.24 -0.71 21.63
CA GLN A 118 -10.92 -0.43 21.09
C GLN A 118 -11.02 0.54 19.91
N PRO A 119 -10.17 1.58 19.85
CA PRO A 119 -10.12 2.49 18.72
C PRO A 119 -9.63 1.78 17.45
N ALA A 120 -10.00 2.34 16.32
CA ALA A 120 -9.53 1.92 15.00
C ALA A 120 -8.03 2.19 14.80
N ASP A 121 -7.30 1.21 14.28
CA ASP A 121 -5.90 1.40 13.88
C ASP A 121 -5.82 2.19 12.54
N GLY A 122 -6.76 1.95 11.61
CA GLY A 122 -6.89 2.71 10.35
C GLY A 122 -5.70 2.58 9.40
N PHE A 123 -4.99 1.44 9.43
CA PHE A 123 -3.78 1.20 8.66
C PHE A 123 -4.02 1.04 7.16
N VAL A 124 -5.22 0.63 6.74
CA VAL A 124 -5.57 0.56 5.31
C VAL A 124 -6.07 1.89 4.80
N ARG A 125 -7.12 2.45 5.42
CA ARG A 125 -7.79 3.64 4.91
C ARG A 125 -6.90 4.88 4.90
N LEU A 126 -6.00 5.00 5.88
CA LEU A 126 -5.12 6.18 5.98
C LEU A 126 -3.94 6.07 5.01
N ALA A 127 -3.40 4.88 4.77
CA ALA A 127 -2.41 4.66 3.71
C ALA A 127 -3.01 4.93 2.33
N ALA A 128 -4.23 4.45 2.07
CA ALA A 128 -4.94 4.74 0.82
C ALA A 128 -5.24 6.24 0.65
N GLN A 129 -5.57 6.95 1.73
CA GLN A 129 -5.79 8.40 1.71
C GLN A 129 -4.54 9.19 1.33
N ASN A 130 -3.35 8.66 1.62
CA ASN A 130 -2.07 9.27 1.28
C ASN A 130 -1.66 9.11 -0.19
N TRP A 131 -2.44 8.41 -1.02
CA TRP A 131 -2.13 8.17 -2.43
C TRP A 131 -1.65 9.42 -3.19
N PRO A 132 -2.36 10.58 -3.17
CA PRO A 132 -1.90 11.76 -3.90
C PRO A 132 -0.52 12.25 -3.41
N LEU A 133 -0.29 12.25 -2.10
CA LEU A 133 0.98 12.66 -1.51
C LEU A 133 2.13 11.71 -1.89
N ILE A 134 1.85 10.42 -1.91
CA ILE A 134 2.82 9.38 -2.29
C ILE A 134 3.21 9.55 -3.77
N VAL A 135 2.22 9.70 -4.66
CA VAL A 135 2.46 9.94 -6.10
C VAL A 135 3.32 11.18 -6.30
N ASP A 136 3.00 12.28 -5.61
CA ASP A 136 3.74 13.53 -5.70
C ASP A 136 5.19 13.39 -5.25
N ARG A 137 5.42 12.66 -4.16
CA ARG A 137 6.77 12.39 -3.65
C ARG A 137 7.54 11.45 -4.58
N LYS A 138 6.94 10.38 -5.09
CA LYS A 138 7.60 9.48 -6.06
C LYS A 138 7.94 10.16 -7.37
N ALA A 139 7.08 11.05 -7.86
CA ALA A 139 7.38 11.89 -9.01
C ALA A 139 8.58 12.80 -8.76
N SER A 140 8.66 13.39 -7.57
CA SER A 140 9.79 14.25 -7.18
C SER A 140 11.10 13.47 -7.04
N GLU A 141 11.04 12.29 -6.41
CA GLU A 141 12.18 11.36 -6.29
C GLU A 141 12.67 10.89 -7.67
N LEU A 142 11.76 10.57 -8.59
CA LEU A 142 12.11 10.18 -9.95
C LEU A 142 12.77 11.33 -10.73
N LYS A 143 12.21 12.55 -10.67
CA LYS A 143 12.83 13.73 -11.28
C LYS A 143 14.26 13.94 -10.77
N ALA A 144 14.45 13.89 -9.46
CA ALA A 144 15.77 14.03 -8.84
C ALA A 144 16.75 12.96 -9.32
N ARG A 145 16.33 11.68 -9.41
CA ARG A 145 17.15 10.58 -9.95
C ARG A 145 17.56 10.79 -11.41
N LEU A 146 16.71 11.46 -12.20
CA LEU A 146 16.96 11.77 -13.62
C LEU A 146 17.70 13.09 -13.83
N GLY A 147 17.99 13.84 -12.76
CA GLY A 147 18.67 15.14 -12.83
C GLY A 147 17.81 16.26 -13.44
N LEU A 148 16.49 16.18 -13.26
CA LEU A 148 15.49 17.11 -13.80
C LEU A 148 14.85 17.99 -12.72
#